data_AF-A0A9P8TUF2-F1
#
_entry.id   AF-A0A9P8TUF2-F1
#
_cell.length_a   1.000
_cell.length_b   1.000
_cell.length_c   1.000
_cell.angle_alpha   90.00
_cell.angle_beta   90.00
_cell.angle_gamma   90.00
#
_symmetry.space_group_name_H-M   'P 1'
#
loop_
_entity.id
_entity.type
_entity.pdbx_description
1 polymer ?
#
loop_
_entity_poly.entity_id
_entity_poly.type
_entity_poly.pdbx_seq_one_letter_code
_entity_poly.pdbx_strand_id
1 'polypeptide(L)'
;MLSTGVLIGGLVSLVAAQFPPKPEGVTVLRSKFHENVTISFKEPGICETTPGVKSYAGHVHLPPRLLEDADGEPQNYPVNT
;
A
#
# COMPACT_ATOMS: atom_id res chain seq x y z
N MET A 1 -28.91 -33.24 19.17
CA MET A 1 -29.34 -32.14 18.29
C MET A 1 -28.36 -31.00 18.49
N LEU A 2 -27.24 -31.05 17.77
CA LEU A 2 -26.18 -30.04 17.88
C LEU A 2 -26.73 -28.77 17.19
N SER A 3 -27.00 -27.75 18.00
CA SER A 3 -27.71 -26.53 17.59
C SER A 3 -27.04 -25.90 16.37
N THR A 4 -27.74 -25.94 15.23
CA THR A 4 -27.33 -25.34 13.94
C THR A 4 -27.03 -23.85 14.06
N GLY A 5 -27.48 -23.17 15.13
CA GLY A 5 -27.15 -21.77 15.41
C GLY A 5 -25.68 -21.51 15.76
N VAL A 6 -24.96 -22.49 16.32
CA VAL A 6 -23.54 -22.31 16.71
C VAL A 6 -22.61 -22.30 15.49
N LEU A 7 -22.97 -23.04 14.43
CA LEU A 7 -22.17 -23.14 13.21
C LEU A 7 -22.14 -21.85 12.37
N ILE A 8 -23.18 -21.01 12.46
CA ILE A 8 -23.29 -19.77 11.66
C ILE A 8 -22.49 -18.63 12.30
N GLY A 9 -22.43 -18.56 13.64
CA GLY A 9 -21.67 -17.52 14.36
C GLY A 9 -20.15 -17.64 14.17
N GLY A 10 -19.63 -18.85 14.00
CA GLY A 10 -18.19 -19.09 13.80
C GLY A 10 -17.66 -18.63 12.43
N LEU A 11 -18.50 -18.59 11.39
CA LEU A 11 -18.09 -18.20 10.04
C LEU A 11 -17.91 -16.67 9.89
N VAL A 12 -18.66 -15.87 10.65
CA VAL A 12 -18.60 -14.39 10.57
C VAL A 12 -17.28 -13.84 11.10
N SER A 13 -16.67 -14.49 12.10
CA SER A 13 -15.36 -14.08 12.64
C SER A 13 -14.18 -14.32 11.70
N LEU A 14 -14.30 -15.19 10.68
CA LEU A 14 -13.23 -15.41 9.71
C LEU A 14 -13.13 -14.28 8.67
N VAL A 15 -14.21 -13.52 8.44
CA VAL A 15 -14.25 -12.47 7.39
C VAL A 15 -13.44 -11.23 7.79
N ALA A 16 -13.39 -10.89 9.08
CA ALA A 16 -12.68 -9.69 9.55
C ALA A 16 -11.15 -9.86 9.60
N ALA A 17 -10.63 -11.08 9.48
CA ALA A 17 -9.19 -11.37 9.63
C ALA A 17 -8.41 -11.36 8.30
N GLN A 18 -9.05 -11.06 7.16
CA GLN A 18 -8.46 -11.31 5.85
C GLN A 18 -7.61 -10.17 5.28
N PHE A 19 -7.68 -8.95 5.81
CA PHE A 19 -6.90 -7.83 5.31
C PHE A 19 -6.19 -7.08 6.43
N PRO A 20 -4.94 -6.62 6.20
CA PRO A 20 -4.29 -5.72 7.14
C PRO A 20 -5.18 -4.50 7.37
N PRO A 21 -5.16 -3.92 8.59
CA PRO A 21 -5.83 -2.66 8.83
C PRO A 21 -5.28 -1.57 7.89
N LYS A 22 -6.11 -0.56 7.61
CA LYS A 22 -5.69 0.57 6.78
C LYS A 22 -4.44 1.23 7.43
N PRO A 23 -3.38 1.50 6.67
CA PRO A 23 -2.18 2.10 7.23
C PRO A 23 -2.46 3.52 7.73
N GLU A 24 -1.97 3.81 8.93
CA GLU A 24 -2.07 5.12 9.59
C GLU A 24 -0.74 5.88 9.49
N GLY A 25 -0.78 7.21 9.67
CA GLY A 25 0.43 8.05 9.66
C GLY A 25 1.16 8.15 8.33
N VAL A 26 0.50 7.79 7.22
CA VAL A 26 1.08 7.87 5.87
C VAL A 26 1.10 9.30 5.37
N THR A 27 2.26 9.78 4.95
CA THR A 27 2.40 11.07 4.26
C THR A 27 2.30 10.85 2.75
N VAL A 28 1.48 11.64 2.08
CA VAL A 28 1.32 11.58 0.61
C VAL A 28 1.82 12.88 -0.02
N LEU A 29 2.82 12.77 -0.89
CA LEU A 29 3.35 13.86 -1.69
C LEU A 29 2.90 13.70 -3.14
N ARG A 30 2.44 14.80 -3.74
CA ARG A 30 2.12 14.86 -5.16
C ARG A 30 3.34 15.34 -5.94
N SER A 31 3.59 14.74 -7.09
CA SER A 31 4.67 15.17 -7.98
C SER A 31 4.41 16.59 -8.51
N LYS A 32 5.49 17.36 -8.65
CA LYS A 32 5.48 18.68 -9.29
C LYS A 32 5.70 18.60 -10.81
N PHE A 33 6.17 17.45 -11.29
CA PHE A 33 6.61 17.27 -12.68
C PHE A 33 5.59 16.53 -13.54
N HIS A 34 4.82 15.64 -12.93
CA HIS A 34 3.85 14.80 -13.62
C HIS A 34 2.54 14.78 -12.86
N GLU A 35 1.42 14.95 -13.57
CA GLU A 35 0.10 14.82 -12.98
C GLU A 35 -0.15 13.37 -12.53
N ASN A 36 -0.92 13.21 -11.45
CA ASN A 36 -1.33 11.93 -10.89
C ASN A 36 -0.20 10.99 -10.42
N VAL A 37 1.05 11.45 -10.37
CA VAL A 37 2.14 10.75 -9.70
C VAL A 37 2.18 11.14 -8.23
N THR A 38 2.23 10.15 -7.34
CA THR A 38 2.30 10.39 -5.89
C THR A 38 3.32 9.49 -5.20
N ILE A 39 3.87 9.95 -4.07
CA ILE A 39 4.70 9.15 -3.18
C ILE A 39 3.98 9.06 -1.84
N SER A 40 3.79 7.85 -1.34
CA SER A 40 3.15 7.57 -0.06
C SER A 40 4.15 6.90 0.87
N PHE A 41 4.53 7.51 1.98
CA PHE A 41 5.61 6.99 2.82
C PHE A 41 5.40 7.27 4.30
N LYS A 42 6.17 6.55 5.12
CA LYS A 42 6.30 6.71 6.57
C LYS A 42 7.76 6.61 6.98
N GLU A 43 8.09 7.12 8.17
CA GLU A 43 9.40 6.94 8.81
C GLU A 43 9.30 5.76 9.79
N PRO A 44 9.87 4.59 9.47
CA PRO A 44 9.60 3.38 10.25
C PRO A 44 10.58 3.16 11.41
N GLY A 45 11.64 3.99 11.54
CA GLY A 45 12.62 3.89 12.64
C GLY A 45 13.49 2.62 12.61
N ILE A 46 13.75 2.04 11.43
CA ILE A 46 14.42 0.72 11.32
C ILE A 46 15.93 0.84 11.02
N CYS A 47 16.41 2.02 10.63
CA CYS A 47 17.82 2.25 10.25
C CYS A 47 18.61 3.04 11.30
N GLU A 48 18.27 2.87 12.59
CA GLU A 48 18.81 3.64 13.73
C GLU A 48 20.28 3.38 14.08
N THR A 49 21.04 2.67 13.24
CA THR A 49 22.46 2.42 13.53
C THR A 49 23.33 3.66 13.36
N THR A 50 22.80 4.73 12.74
CA THR A 50 23.50 6.01 12.57
C THR A 50 22.64 7.15 13.16
N PRO A 51 23.08 7.79 14.26
CA PRO A 51 22.35 8.90 14.86
C PRO A 51 22.10 10.06 13.87
N GLY A 52 20.87 10.56 13.82
CA GLY A 52 20.49 11.70 12.99
C GLY A 52 20.12 11.37 11.54
N VAL A 53 20.16 10.10 11.12
CA VAL A 53 19.72 9.68 9.79
C VAL A 53 18.21 9.44 9.79
N LYS A 54 17.51 10.07 8.83
CA LYS A 54 16.10 9.81 8.56
C LYS A 54 15.96 8.69 7.54
N SER A 55 15.11 7.72 7.81
CA SER A 55 14.79 6.66 6.86
C SER A 55 13.31 6.63 6.58
N TYR A 56 12.94 6.40 5.32
CA TYR A 56 11.56 6.41 4.87
C TYR A 56 11.27 5.13 4.10
N ALA A 57 10.06 4.60 4.29
CA ALA A 57 9.56 3.44 3.57
C ALA A 57 8.15 3.74 3.07
N GLY A 58 7.86 3.35 1.83
CA GLY A 58 6.65 3.77 1.15
C GLY A 58 6.53 3.18 -0.25
N HIS A 59 5.58 3.72 -1.01
CA HIS A 59 5.36 3.39 -2.41
C HIS A 59 5.31 4.66 -3.27
N VAL A 60 5.82 4.56 -4.48
CA VAL A 60 5.64 5.47 -5.59
C VAL A 60 4.48 4.96 -6.44
N HIS A 61 3.45 5.78 -6.55
CA HIS A 61 2.30 5.52 -7.41
C HIS A 61 2.48 6.24 -8.75
N LEU A 62 2.46 5.46 -9.82
CA LEU A 62 2.56 5.90 -11.20
C LEU A 62 1.24 5.61 -11.92
N PRO A 63 0.67 6.61 -12.63
CA PRO A 63 -0.53 6.39 -13.42
C PRO A 63 -0.25 5.44 -14.61
N PRO A 64 -1.30 4.85 -15.19
CA PRO A 64 -1.19 4.14 -16.46
C PRO A 64 -0.56 5.04 -17.54
N ARG A 65 0.12 4.40 -18.48
CA ARG A 65 0.75 4.99 -19.66
C ARG A 65 1.89 5.97 -19.38
N LEU A 66 2.39 6.05 -18.14
CA LEU A 66 3.54 6.88 -17.82
C LEU A 66 4.86 6.23 -18.26
N LEU A 67 4.90 4.89 -18.33
CA LEU A 67 6.10 4.11 -18.65
C LEU A 67 6.05 3.45 -20.03
N GLU A 68 5.28 4.00 -20.98
CA GLU A 68 5.07 3.40 -22.31
C GLU A 68 6.37 3.14 -23.09
N ASP A 69 7.41 3.94 -22.86
CA ASP A 69 8.69 3.83 -23.58
C ASP A 69 9.70 2.88 -22.92
N ALA A 70 9.42 2.33 -21.74
CA ALA A 70 10.40 1.58 -20.96
C ALA A 70 10.57 0.13 -21.42
N ASP A 71 9.47 -0.56 -21.75
CA ASP A 71 9.45 -2.02 -21.92
C ASP A 71 8.81 -2.50 -23.24
N GLY A 72 8.47 -1.59 -24.15
CA GLY A 72 7.89 -1.89 -25.48
C GLY A 72 6.43 -2.37 -25.45
N GLU A 73 5.91 -2.75 -24.29
CA GLU A 73 4.50 -3.10 -24.06
C GLU A 73 3.74 -1.91 -23.45
N PRO A 74 2.49 -1.65 -23.87
CA PRO A 74 1.70 -0.53 -23.37
C PRO A 74 1.31 -0.76 -21.90
N GLN A 75 1.81 0.10 -21.01
CA GLN A 75 1.54 0.07 -19.56
C GLN A 75 0.13 0.59 -19.24
N ASN A 76 -0.90 -0.19 -19.56
CA ASN A 76 -2.31 0.19 -19.37
C ASN A 76 -2.84 0.04 -17.92
N TYR A 77 -1.96 -0.17 -16.94
CA TYR A 77 -2.30 -0.39 -15.53
C TYR A 77 -1.48 0.52 -14.61
N PRO A 78 -2.00 0.99 -13.46
CA PRO A 78 -1.22 1.78 -12.53
C PRO A 78 -0.11 0.92 -11.88
N VAL A 79 1.01 1.55 -11.52
CA VAL A 79 2.13 0.89 -10.84
C VAL A 79 2.29 1.49 -9.44
N ASN A 80 2.46 0.63 -8.44
CA ASN A 80 2.74 0.97 -7.06
C ASN A 80 4.00 0.21 -6.64
N THR A 81 5.15 0.86 -6.65
CA THR A 81 6.47 0.26 -6.33
C THR A 81 7.08 0.91 -5.10
#